data_AF-A0A966RZ67-F1
#
_entry.id   AF-A0A966RZ67-F1
#
_cell.length_a   1.000
_cell.length_b   1.000
_cell.length_c   1.000
_cell.angle_alpha   90.00
_cell.angle_beta   90.00
_cell.angle_gamma   90.00
#
_symmetry.space_group_name_H-M   'P 1'
#
loop_
_entity.id
_entity.type
_entity.pdbx_description
1 polymer ?
#
loop_
_entity_poly.entity_id
_entity_poly.type
_entity_poly.pdbx_seq_one_letter_code
_entity_poly.pdbx_strand_id
1 'polypeptide(L)'
;MHLGRRLPKVGDRRRFSPTHSDERSAHVNTLLQRSMLPTAGFAEPALYARCAGDATLGDEVATLRRGGQLTFDTSFGVFHAGRWRRLTTVDQLAVRVVASGAGRAEVITVSRGRESVVAAAALTGESVEMTLGSLASNSWAVLYVRIIAEGDCTVQRVEWSTTAAPAHDVRLSLSITTFNRQQYVVPTVRRVLDLVRASDVLRGRVRVLVVDNASNLDLAVAAGDDLTVVPNRNLGGAGGFARGLMHLRAAKWATHVLFMDDDISLETEALVRTVALFGFARDKQLCVHGAMLSEERQWMQFEAGSKYLWRSLYPLRALGQEDDLRERRLAVRDARERRFAYSAWWYTAFPIDITSDNPLPIFVRGDDVAFGLMHTGRHTVTLNGIVVWHADFHLKNNPSSL
;
A
#
# COMPACT_ATOMS: atom_id res chain seq x y z
N MET A 1 76.33 38.89 14.25
CA MET A 1 77.13 38.00 13.37
C MET A 1 76.33 37.70 12.10
N HIS A 2 77.02 37.25 11.04
CA HIS A 2 76.48 36.64 9.79
C HIS A 2 75.45 35.51 10.08
N LEU A 3 74.57 34.98 9.19
CA LEU A 3 74.18 35.11 7.75
C LEU A 3 72.72 34.53 7.64
N GLY A 4 71.92 34.57 6.57
CA GLY A 4 72.00 35.21 5.23
C GLY A 4 71.05 34.58 4.18
N ARG A 5 70.69 35.35 3.13
CA ARG A 5 69.88 34.98 1.91
C ARG A 5 68.33 34.90 2.10
N ARG A 6 67.44 35.63 1.40
CA ARG A 6 67.13 35.85 -0.07
C ARG A 6 66.52 34.59 -0.73
N LEU A 7 65.39 34.55 -1.47
CA LEU A 7 64.49 35.48 -2.24
C LEU A 7 63.05 34.83 -2.39
N PRO A 8 62.12 35.22 -3.31
CA PRO A 8 61.42 36.49 -3.56
C PRO A 8 59.85 36.38 -3.57
N LYS A 9 59.13 37.48 -3.89
CA LYS A 9 57.65 37.57 -4.08
C LYS A 9 57.20 37.42 -5.55
N VAL A 10 56.02 36.83 -5.81
CA VAL A 10 55.02 37.13 -6.88
C VAL A 10 53.64 36.70 -6.30
N GLY A 11 52.55 37.47 -6.30
CA GLY A 11 51.58 37.73 -7.41
C GLY A 11 50.68 36.49 -7.66
N ASP A 12 49.36 36.52 -7.79
CA ASP A 12 48.37 37.57 -8.10
C ASP A 12 47.00 37.20 -7.45
N ARG A 13 46.24 38.15 -6.87
CA ARG A 13 44.92 37.89 -6.26
C ARG A 13 43.80 38.36 -7.19
N ARG A 14 43.43 37.52 -8.16
CA ARG A 14 42.19 37.74 -8.94
C ARG A 14 40.98 37.38 -8.10
N ARG A 15 40.05 38.33 -7.97
CA ARG A 15 38.72 38.08 -7.40
C ARG A 15 37.91 37.25 -8.39
N PHE A 16 37.44 36.09 -7.97
CA PHE A 16 36.31 35.42 -8.61
C PHE A 16 35.08 35.62 -7.73
N SER A 17 34.09 36.34 -8.24
CA SER A 17 32.74 36.31 -7.67
C SER A 17 32.13 34.93 -7.94
N PRO A 18 31.45 34.29 -6.97
CA PRO A 18 30.64 33.12 -7.26
C PRO A 18 29.45 33.59 -8.09
N THR A 19 29.36 33.12 -9.33
CA THR A 19 28.13 33.19 -10.13
C THR A 19 27.04 32.41 -9.43
N HIS A 20 25.83 32.97 -9.32
CA HIS A 20 24.64 32.21 -8.93
C HIS A 20 24.46 31.03 -9.89
N SER A 21 24.71 29.82 -9.40
CA SER A 21 24.19 28.60 -9.98
C SER A 21 22.79 28.38 -9.42
N ASP A 22 21.78 28.32 -10.29
CA ASP A 22 20.41 27.95 -9.90
C ASP A 22 20.41 26.54 -9.29
N GLU A 23 20.37 26.47 -7.95
CA GLU A 23 19.88 25.29 -7.27
C GLU A 23 18.38 25.16 -7.57
N ARG A 24 18.07 24.50 -8.69
CA ARG A 24 16.77 23.87 -8.87
C ARG A 24 16.63 22.83 -7.76
N SER A 25 16.02 23.23 -6.65
CA SER A 25 15.50 22.34 -5.63
C SER A 25 14.70 21.25 -6.33
N ALA A 26 15.28 20.04 -6.42
CA ALA A 26 14.56 18.88 -6.91
C ALA A 26 13.46 18.61 -5.88
N HIS A 27 12.23 19.01 -6.21
CA HIS A 27 11.07 18.76 -5.34
C HIS A 27 10.92 17.25 -5.17
N VAL A 28 11.28 16.75 -3.98
CA VAL A 28 11.19 15.32 -3.67
C VAL A 28 9.72 14.96 -3.50
N ASN A 29 9.09 14.55 -4.60
CA ASN A 29 7.73 14.04 -4.61
C ASN A 29 7.66 12.74 -3.79
N THR A 30 6.89 12.76 -2.69
CA THR A 30 6.59 11.57 -1.90
C THR A 30 5.48 10.76 -2.58
N LEU A 31 5.75 9.51 -2.92
CA LEU A 31 4.76 8.59 -3.49
C LEU A 31 3.65 8.27 -2.48
N LEU A 32 2.39 8.34 -2.94
CA LEU A 32 1.19 8.01 -2.16
C LEU A 32 0.61 6.65 -2.55
N GLN A 33 0.52 6.41 -3.86
CA GLN A 33 0.12 5.12 -4.43
C GLN A 33 0.52 5.04 -5.91
N ARG A 34 0.58 3.83 -6.45
CA ARG A 34 0.67 3.54 -7.88
C ARG A 34 -0.64 2.94 -8.38
N SER A 35 -1.01 3.29 -9.62
CA SER A 35 -1.97 2.53 -10.42
C SER A 35 -1.14 1.63 -11.35
N MET A 36 -1.10 0.34 -11.02
CA MET A 36 -0.31 -0.67 -11.71
C MET A 36 -1.12 -1.39 -12.78
N LEU A 37 -0.43 -2.03 -13.72
CA LEU A 37 -1.00 -3.05 -14.60
C LEU A 37 -1.04 -4.40 -13.87
N PRO A 38 -1.92 -5.33 -14.29
CA PRO A 38 -1.91 -6.70 -13.76
C PRO A 38 -0.65 -7.44 -14.21
N THR A 39 -0.15 -8.37 -13.39
CA THR A 39 0.89 -9.34 -13.82
C THR A 39 0.38 -10.16 -15.00
N ALA A 40 1.27 -10.55 -15.92
CA ALA A 40 0.89 -11.44 -17.02
C ALA A 40 0.20 -12.73 -16.53
N GLY A 41 -0.90 -13.10 -17.20
CA GLY A 41 -1.70 -14.27 -16.87
C GLY A 41 -2.65 -14.12 -15.67
N PHE A 42 -2.67 -12.97 -14.98
CA PHE A 42 -3.66 -12.74 -13.92
C PHE A 42 -5.09 -12.72 -14.49
N ALA A 43 -6.00 -13.46 -13.86
CA ALA A 43 -7.32 -13.74 -14.43
C ALA A 43 -8.28 -12.53 -14.45
N GLU A 44 -8.08 -11.55 -13.56
CA GLU A 44 -8.99 -10.42 -13.39
C GLU A 44 -8.33 -9.06 -13.66
N PRO A 45 -7.84 -8.80 -14.89
CA PRO A 45 -7.16 -7.55 -15.25
C PRO A 45 -8.04 -6.31 -15.02
N ALA A 46 -9.36 -6.50 -15.02
CA ALA A 46 -10.38 -5.51 -14.73
C ALA A 46 -10.35 -4.93 -13.29
N LEU A 47 -9.55 -5.50 -12.37
CA LEU A 47 -9.24 -4.89 -11.07
C LEU A 47 -8.18 -3.77 -11.18
N TYR A 48 -7.33 -3.82 -12.19
CA TYR A 48 -6.17 -2.95 -12.39
C TYR A 48 -6.40 -1.91 -13.48
N ALA A 49 -6.83 -2.31 -14.69
CA ALA A 49 -7.05 -1.40 -15.82
C ALA A 49 -8.16 -1.88 -16.77
N ARG A 50 -8.55 -1.02 -17.73
CA ARG A 50 -9.43 -1.37 -18.84
C ARG A 50 -8.90 -0.82 -20.16
N CYS A 51 -8.98 -1.65 -21.19
CA CYS A 51 -8.65 -1.28 -22.56
C CYS A 51 -9.92 -1.03 -23.39
N ALA A 52 -9.82 -0.14 -24.37
CA ALA A 52 -10.81 0.04 -25.43
C ALA A 52 -10.12 0.38 -26.75
N GLY A 53 -10.66 -0.05 -27.88
CA GLY A 53 -9.97 0.07 -29.18
C GLY A 53 -8.74 -0.84 -29.29
N ASP A 54 -7.74 -0.45 -30.06
CA ASP A 54 -6.47 -1.19 -30.22
C ASP A 54 -5.55 -0.91 -29.02
N ALA A 55 -5.82 -1.60 -27.91
CA ALA A 55 -5.10 -1.50 -26.64
C ALA A 55 -5.03 -2.87 -25.95
N THR A 56 -3.82 -3.32 -25.62
CA THR A 56 -3.56 -4.66 -25.07
C THR A 56 -2.73 -4.56 -23.79
N LEU A 57 -3.10 -5.34 -22.77
CA LEU A 57 -2.33 -5.50 -21.54
C LEU A 57 -1.28 -6.61 -21.75
N GLY A 58 -0.01 -6.29 -21.57
CA GLY A 58 1.11 -7.24 -21.55
C GLY A 58 1.71 -7.38 -20.15
N ASP A 59 2.89 -7.98 -20.05
CA ASP A 59 3.63 -8.06 -18.79
C ASP A 59 4.35 -6.75 -18.52
N GLU A 60 4.15 -6.18 -17.33
CA GLU A 60 4.61 -4.84 -16.87
C GLU A 60 4.21 -3.63 -17.74
N VAL A 61 3.77 -3.82 -18.98
CA VAL A 61 3.47 -2.78 -19.95
C VAL A 61 2.18 -3.06 -20.73
N ALA A 62 1.46 -2.00 -21.08
CA ALA A 62 0.31 -2.02 -21.97
C ALA A 62 0.65 -1.31 -23.28
N THR A 63 0.33 -1.93 -24.41
CA THR A 63 0.62 -1.40 -25.75
C THR A 63 -0.67 -0.92 -26.40
N LEU A 64 -0.67 0.32 -26.88
CA LEU A 64 -1.79 0.97 -27.54
C LEU A 64 -1.35 1.43 -28.95
N ARG A 65 -2.25 1.36 -29.92
CA ARG A 65 -2.11 2.06 -31.22
C ARG A 65 -3.13 3.19 -31.35
N ARG A 66 -3.01 4.01 -32.40
CA ARG A 66 -3.91 5.14 -32.70
C ARG A 66 -5.39 4.80 -32.46
N GLY A 67 -6.03 5.53 -31.55
CA GLY A 67 -7.44 5.36 -31.17
C GLY A 67 -7.67 4.39 -30.01
N GLY A 68 -6.68 3.56 -29.65
CA GLY A 68 -6.68 2.76 -28.44
C GLY A 68 -6.66 3.61 -27.18
N GLN A 69 -7.27 3.08 -26.11
CA GLN A 69 -7.38 3.74 -24.81
C GLN A 69 -7.10 2.76 -23.68
N LEU A 70 -6.47 3.28 -22.62
CA LEU A 70 -6.24 2.59 -21.35
C LEU A 70 -6.78 3.45 -20.22
N THR A 71 -7.57 2.88 -19.31
CA THR A 71 -8.17 3.59 -18.18
C THR A 71 -7.93 2.87 -16.86
N PHE A 72 -7.69 3.67 -15.82
CA PHE A 72 -7.50 3.22 -14.43
C PHE A 72 -8.75 3.48 -13.57
N ASP A 73 -9.96 3.44 -14.14
CA ASP A 73 -11.25 3.56 -13.44
C ASP A 73 -11.70 2.22 -12.81
N THR A 74 -10.74 1.60 -12.14
CA THR A 74 -10.77 0.24 -11.60
C THR A 74 -10.53 0.28 -10.10
N SER A 75 -10.86 -0.79 -9.38
CA SER A 75 -10.74 -0.77 -7.92
C SER A 75 -9.32 -0.50 -7.43
N PHE A 76 -8.29 -0.99 -8.12
CA PHE A 76 -6.89 -0.71 -7.76
C PHE A 76 -6.32 0.50 -8.50
N GLY A 77 -6.87 0.88 -9.65
CA GLY A 77 -6.38 1.99 -10.46
C GLY A 77 -6.74 3.39 -9.94
N VAL A 78 -7.87 3.55 -9.23
CA VAL A 78 -8.35 4.86 -8.77
C VAL A 78 -7.54 5.45 -7.60
N PHE A 79 -7.46 6.78 -7.55
CA PHE A 79 -7.03 7.56 -6.39
C PHE A 79 -8.27 8.16 -5.69
N HIS A 80 -8.56 7.71 -4.47
CA HIS A 80 -9.73 8.16 -3.69
C HIS A 80 -9.50 9.54 -3.04
N ALA A 81 -9.44 10.59 -3.86
CA ALA A 81 -9.16 11.97 -3.44
C ALA A 81 -9.98 12.44 -2.23
N GLY A 82 -11.27 12.07 -2.18
CA GLY A 82 -12.16 12.38 -1.06
C GLY A 82 -11.75 11.68 0.24
N ARG A 83 -11.32 10.42 0.19
CA ARG A 83 -10.82 9.66 1.35
C ARG A 83 -9.45 10.19 1.81
N TRP A 84 -8.52 10.43 0.88
CA TRP A 84 -7.22 11.04 1.18
C TRP A 84 -7.38 12.40 1.88
N ARG A 85 -8.24 13.30 1.36
CA ARG A 85 -8.57 14.59 2.01
C ARG A 85 -9.13 14.42 3.42
N ARG A 86 -10.01 13.44 3.66
CA ARG A 86 -10.63 13.20 4.98
C ARG A 86 -9.65 12.61 6.01
N LEU A 87 -8.80 11.68 5.59
CA LEU A 87 -7.96 10.89 6.48
C LEU A 87 -6.54 11.44 6.67
N THR A 88 -6.02 12.20 5.70
CA THR A 88 -4.60 12.55 5.64
C THR A 88 -4.36 14.05 5.50
N THR A 89 -3.15 14.47 5.88
CA THR A 89 -2.63 15.84 5.75
C THR A 89 -2.21 16.19 4.33
N VAL A 90 -2.26 15.25 3.38
CA VAL A 90 -1.99 15.51 1.96
C VAL A 90 -2.91 16.60 1.44
N ASP A 91 -2.31 17.62 0.83
CA ASP A 91 -3.04 18.68 0.13
C ASP A 91 -2.55 18.80 -1.32
N GLN A 92 -1.28 19.11 -1.56
CA GLN A 92 -0.76 19.26 -2.92
C GLN A 92 -0.59 17.90 -3.60
N LEU A 93 -1.38 17.64 -4.63
CA LEU A 93 -1.34 16.40 -5.41
C LEU A 93 -0.66 16.62 -6.77
N ALA A 94 0.23 15.71 -7.13
CA ALA A 94 0.79 15.55 -8.46
C ALA A 94 0.57 14.12 -8.96
N VAL A 95 0.61 13.94 -10.27
CA VAL A 95 0.52 12.62 -10.91
C VAL A 95 1.56 12.51 -12.01
N ARG A 96 2.29 11.39 -12.03
CA ARG A 96 3.25 11.06 -13.07
C ARG A 96 2.79 9.80 -13.82
N VAL A 97 2.67 9.90 -15.12
CA VAL A 97 2.29 8.79 -16.00
C VAL A 97 3.57 8.29 -16.66
N VAL A 98 3.97 7.06 -16.36
CA VAL A 98 5.15 6.42 -16.95
C VAL A 98 4.69 5.72 -18.22
N ALA A 99 4.92 6.40 -19.35
CA ALA A 99 4.48 6.01 -20.67
C ALA A 99 5.31 6.73 -21.74
N SER A 100 5.50 6.06 -22.88
CA SER A 100 6.25 6.56 -24.03
C SER A 100 5.47 6.38 -25.33
N GLY A 101 5.91 7.08 -26.39
CA GLY A 101 5.24 7.08 -27.69
C GLY A 101 4.24 8.22 -27.86
N ALA A 102 3.32 8.07 -28.82
CA ALA A 102 2.44 9.16 -29.27
C ALA A 102 1.01 9.00 -28.71
N GLY A 103 0.61 9.93 -27.85
CA GLY A 103 -0.73 10.00 -27.27
C GLY A 103 -0.85 11.11 -26.24
N ARG A 104 -1.95 11.08 -25.48
CA ARG A 104 -2.18 12.00 -24.36
C ARG A 104 -2.65 11.26 -23.11
N ALA A 105 -2.23 11.76 -21.96
CA ALA A 105 -2.76 11.39 -20.65
C ALA A 105 -3.77 12.45 -20.17
N GLU A 106 -4.91 11.99 -19.68
CA GLU A 106 -5.99 12.80 -19.11
C GLU A 106 -6.24 12.34 -17.67
N VAL A 107 -6.23 13.27 -16.72
CA VAL A 107 -6.64 13.04 -15.34
C VAL A 107 -8.10 13.38 -15.22
N ILE A 108 -8.93 12.43 -14.81
CA ILE A 108 -10.38 12.57 -14.76
C ILE A 108 -10.82 12.49 -13.30
N THR A 109 -11.65 13.45 -12.87
CA THR A 109 -12.40 13.30 -11.62
C THR A 109 -13.77 12.71 -11.88
N VAL A 110 -14.21 11.81 -10.99
CA VAL A 110 -15.61 11.44 -10.85
C VAL A 110 -16.14 12.08 -9.57
N SER A 111 -17.11 12.99 -9.71
CA SER A 111 -17.67 13.76 -8.61
C SER A 111 -19.19 13.90 -8.78
N ARG A 112 -19.96 13.44 -7.79
CA ARG A 112 -21.45 13.41 -7.82
C ARG A 112 -22.01 12.72 -9.07
N GLY A 113 -21.35 11.65 -9.54
CA GLY A 113 -21.75 10.90 -10.73
C GLY A 113 -21.46 11.60 -12.06
N ARG A 114 -20.75 12.73 -12.07
CA ARG A 114 -20.29 13.42 -13.29
C ARG A 114 -18.78 13.28 -13.43
N GLU A 115 -18.32 13.29 -14.68
CA GLU A 115 -16.91 13.21 -15.03
C GLU A 115 -16.44 14.51 -15.66
N SER A 116 -15.21 14.91 -15.36
CA SER A 116 -14.52 16.01 -16.03
C SER A 116 -13.01 15.79 -16.02
N VAL A 117 -12.34 16.17 -17.10
CA VAL A 117 -10.87 16.24 -17.15
C VAL A 117 -10.42 17.40 -16.25
N VAL A 118 -9.47 17.15 -15.35
CA VAL A 118 -8.91 18.15 -14.42
C VAL A 118 -7.48 18.55 -14.79
N ALA A 119 -6.76 17.69 -15.49
CA ALA A 119 -5.48 17.98 -16.12
C ALA A 119 -5.31 17.08 -17.35
N ALA A 120 -4.54 17.54 -18.34
CA ALA A 120 -4.16 16.72 -19.49
C ALA A 120 -2.77 17.12 -19.98
N ALA A 121 -2.01 16.17 -20.52
CA ALA A 121 -0.72 16.40 -21.12
C ALA A 121 -0.44 15.42 -22.26
N ALA A 122 0.29 15.87 -23.28
CA ALA A 122 0.81 15.00 -24.32
C ALA A 122 1.89 14.08 -23.73
N LEU A 123 1.91 12.83 -24.16
CA LEU A 123 2.99 11.90 -23.83
C LEU A 123 4.28 12.37 -24.53
N THR A 124 5.31 12.64 -23.74
CA THR A 124 6.61 13.11 -24.21
C THR A 124 7.71 12.41 -23.41
N GLY A 125 8.73 11.89 -24.09
CA GLY A 125 9.78 11.08 -23.46
C GLY A 125 9.25 9.75 -22.89
N GLU A 126 9.75 9.40 -21.70
CA GLU A 126 9.43 8.14 -20.99
C GLU A 126 8.39 8.31 -19.87
N SER A 127 8.10 9.55 -19.48
CA SER A 127 7.06 9.85 -18.49
C SER A 127 6.64 11.31 -18.55
N VAL A 128 5.36 11.59 -18.32
CA VAL A 128 4.83 12.96 -18.18
C VAL A 128 4.31 13.20 -16.76
N GLU A 129 4.59 14.37 -16.20
CA GLU A 129 4.12 14.78 -14.86
C GLU A 129 3.12 15.95 -14.96
N MET A 130 2.07 15.88 -14.15
CA MET A 130 1.02 16.91 -14.04
C MET A 130 0.82 17.27 -12.57
N THR A 131 1.08 18.53 -12.22
CA THR A 131 0.68 19.08 -10.92
C THR A 131 -0.82 19.37 -10.95
N LEU A 132 -1.57 18.81 -10.00
CA LEU A 132 -3.03 18.99 -9.89
C LEU A 132 -3.37 20.11 -8.88
N GLY A 133 -2.56 20.24 -7.83
CA GLY A 133 -2.73 21.26 -6.79
C GLY A 133 -3.51 20.74 -5.57
N SER A 134 -4.18 21.64 -4.85
CA SER A 134 -4.78 21.39 -3.53
C SER A 134 -5.99 20.45 -3.57
N LEU A 135 -5.92 19.34 -2.83
CA LEU A 135 -7.05 18.47 -2.52
C LEU A 135 -8.10 19.18 -1.67
N ALA A 136 -7.70 20.10 -0.78
CA ALA A 136 -8.60 20.81 0.12
C ALA A 136 -9.46 21.87 -0.58
N SER A 137 -8.91 22.60 -1.57
CA SER A 137 -9.67 23.59 -2.34
C SER A 137 -10.55 22.97 -3.43
N ASN A 138 -10.18 21.78 -3.92
CA ASN A 138 -10.91 21.08 -4.96
C ASN A 138 -11.97 20.12 -4.41
N SER A 139 -13.14 20.06 -5.03
CA SER A 139 -14.22 19.15 -4.63
C SER A 139 -14.09 17.72 -5.20
N TRP A 140 -12.91 17.31 -5.64
CA TRP A 140 -12.71 15.98 -6.23
C TRP A 140 -13.06 14.88 -5.24
N ALA A 141 -13.78 13.86 -5.71
CA ALA A 141 -14.22 12.72 -4.93
C ALA A 141 -13.36 11.48 -5.26
N VAL A 142 -13.31 11.07 -6.52
CA VAL A 142 -12.35 10.08 -7.05
C VAL A 142 -11.60 10.68 -8.23
N LEU A 143 -10.34 10.28 -8.41
CA LEU A 143 -9.50 10.59 -9.56
C LEU A 143 -9.01 9.29 -10.22
N TYR A 144 -8.85 9.30 -11.54
CA TYR A 144 -8.15 8.25 -12.29
C TYR A 144 -7.49 8.85 -13.53
N VAL A 145 -6.61 8.07 -14.18
CA VAL A 145 -5.98 8.45 -15.46
C VAL A 145 -6.57 7.66 -16.61
N ARG A 146 -6.80 8.35 -17.73
CA ARG A 146 -7.07 7.79 -19.05
C ARG A 146 -5.92 8.14 -19.97
N ILE A 147 -5.40 7.17 -20.72
CA ILE A 147 -4.45 7.37 -21.81
C ILE A 147 -5.20 7.13 -23.12
N ILE A 148 -5.01 8.01 -24.10
CA ILE A 148 -5.58 7.90 -25.45
C ILE A 148 -4.42 8.00 -26.43
N ALA A 149 -4.24 6.96 -27.24
CA ALA A 149 -3.13 6.85 -28.18
C ALA A 149 -3.44 7.57 -29.49
N GLU A 150 -2.47 8.34 -29.97
CA GLU A 150 -2.53 9.13 -31.21
C GLU A 150 -1.57 8.56 -32.28
N GLY A 151 -0.62 7.74 -31.87
CA GLY A 151 0.14 6.78 -32.67
C GLY A 151 0.38 5.53 -31.83
N ASP A 152 1.54 4.89 -31.97
CA ASP A 152 1.94 3.78 -31.10
C ASP A 152 2.42 4.33 -29.74
N CYS A 153 1.99 3.70 -28.65
CA CYS A 153 2.21 4.13 -27.28
C CYS A 153 2.36 2.92 -26.35
N THR A 154 3.28 3.01 -25.39
CA THR A 154 3.47 2.01 -24.32
C THR A 154 3.27 2.67 -22.96
N VAL A 155 2.43 2.10 -22.11
CA VAL A 155 2.14 2.59 -20.75
C VAL A 155 2.60 1.55 -19.73
N GLN A 156 3.32 1.96 -18.69
CA GLN A 156 3.75 1.05 -17.61
C GLN A 156 2.86 1.18 -16.37
N ARG A 157 2.64 2.42 -15.90
CA ARG A 157 2.00 2.71 -14.60
C ARG A 157 1.71 4.19 -14.41
N VAL A 158 0.91 4.50 -13.40
CA VAL A 158 0.67 5.86 -12.91
C VAL A 158 1.16 5.96 -11.47
N GLU A 159 1.84 7.04 -11.13
CA GLU A 159 2.31 7.38 -9.78
C GLU A 159 1.52 8.59 -9.27
N TRP A 160 0.86 8.46 -8.12
CA TRP A 160 0.22 9.57 -7.41
C TRP A 160 1.14 10.00 -6.28
N SER A 161 1.47 11.29 -6.22
CA SER A 161 2.49 11.80 -5.29
C SER A 161 2.12 13.17 -4.71
N THR A 162 2.84 13.58 -3.67
CA THR A 162 2.72 14.90 -3.06
C THR A 162 4.09 15.53 -2.85
N THR A 163 4.17 16.85 -2.96
CA THR A 163 5.36 17.63 -2.60
C THR A 163 5.51 17.80 -1.08
N ALA A 164 4.51 17.41 -0.29
CA ALA A 164 4.59 17.42 1.17
C ALA A 164 5.47 16.26 1.68
N ALA A 165 6.27 16.53 2.71
CA ALA A 165 6.92 15.47 3.48
C ALA A 165 5.90 14.76 4.39
N PRO A 166 6.05 13.45 4.67
CA PRO A 166 5.27 12.75 5.69
C PRO A 166 5.28 13.49 7.04
N ALA A 167 4.11 13.54 7.69
CA ALA A 167 3.93 14.14 9.01
C ALA A 167 4.44 13.25 10.16
N HIS A 168 4.56 11.93 9.92
CA HIS A 168 4.98 10.96 10.93
C HIS A 168 6.07 10.03 10.36
N ASP A 169 6.97 9.56 11.23
CA ASP A 169 7.87 8.45 10.90
C ASP A 169 7.09 7.14 10.83
N VAL A 170 7.36 6.33 9.81
CA VAL A 170 6.68 5.05 9.56
C VAL A 170 7.71 3.96 9.39
N ARG A 171 7.83 3.18 10.45
CA ARG A 171 8.61 1.95 10.56
C ARG A 171 7.63 0.81 10.85
N LEU A 172 7.18 0.15 9.79
CA LEU A 172 6.17 -0.90 9.81
C LEU A 172 6.85 -2.26 9.96
N SER A 173 6.44 -3.07 10.93
CA SER A 173 6.84 -4.48 10.97
C SER A 173 5.64 -5.39 10.69
N LEU A 174 5.77 -6.23 9.67
CA LEU A 174 4.87 -7.36 9.50
C LEU A 174 5.16 -8.35 10.64
N SER A 175 4.11 -8.95 11.20
CA SER A 175 4.18 -9.99 12.22
C SER A 175 3.29 -11.15 11.78
N ILE A 176 3.93 -12.16 11.19
CA ILE A 176 3.30 -13.34 10.61
C ILE A 176 3.42 -14.49 11.60
N THR A 177 2.30 -15.15 11.92
CA THR A 177 2.30 -16.38 12.72
C THR A 177 2.21 -17.59 11.80
N THR A 178 3.04 -18.62 12.01
CA THR A 178 2.99 -19.85 11.21
C THR A 178 3.14 -21.12 12.06
N PHE A 179 2.54 -22.22 11.61
CA PHE A 179 2.64 -23.55 12.21
C PHE A 179 2.53 -24.63 11.11
N ASN A 180 3.64 -25.32 10.80
CA ASN A 180 3.70 -26.39 9.79
C ASN A 180 3.16 -25.98 8.39
N ARG A 181 3.42 -24.74 7.98
CA ARG A 181 2.93 -24.10 6.73
C ARG A 181 4.07 -23.48 5.91
N GLN A 182 5.24 -24.11 5.95
CA GLN A 182 6.45 -23.71 5.22
C GLN A 182 6.18 -23.37 3.75
N GLN A 183 5.36 -24.17 3.07
CA GLN A 183 4.98 -24.00 1.67
C GLN A 183 4.20 -22.70 1.37
N TYR A 184 3.61 -22.06 2.38
CA TYR A 184 2.87 -20.79 2.27
C TYR A 184 3.72 -19.62 2.79
N VAL A 185 4.24 -19.73 4.02
CA VAL A 185 4.98 -18.63 4.66
C VAL A 185 6.27 -18.28 3.90
N VAL A 186 6.98 -19.26 3.34
CA VAL A 186 8.28 -19.02 2.68
C VAL A 186 8.12 -18.20 1.38
N PRO A 187 7.21 -18.55 0.44
CA PRO A 187 6.89 -17.67 -0.69
C PRO A 187 6.40 -16.28 -0.29
N THR A 188 5.51 -16.18 0.71
CA THR A 188 4.95 -14.90 1.17
C THR A 188 6.04 -13.97 1.73
N VAL A 189 6.92 -14.49 2.59
CA VAL A 189 8.05 -13.73 3.13
C VAL A 189 9.01 -13.29 2.03
N ARG A 190 9.37 -14.18 1.08
CA ARG A 190 10.24 -13.83 -0.05
C ARG A 190 9.65 -12.70 -0.90
N ARG A 191 8.37 -12.80 -1.28
CA ARG A 191 7.67 -11.77 -2.06
C ARG A 191 7.65 -10.40 -1.36
N VAL A 192 7.47 -10.37 -0.04
CA VAL A 192 7.56 -9.12 0.73
C VAL A 192 8.99 -8.57 0.71
N LEU A 193 10.01 -9.40 0.93
CA LEU A 193 11.40 -8.96 0.91
C LEU A 193 11.85 -8.45 -0.48
N ASP A 194 11.45 -9.13 -1.56
CA ASP A 194 11.65 -8.65 -2.94
C ASP A 194 11.04 -7.26 -3.17
N LEU A 195 9.79 -7.07 -2.75
CA LEU A 195 9.08 -5.80 -2.84
C LEU A 195 9.75 -4.68 -2.01
N VAL A 196 10.26 -5.00 -0.81
CA VAL A 196 11.00 -4.05 0.04
C VAL A 196 12.35 -3.69 -0.58
N ARG A 197 13.06 -4.63 -1.22
CA ARG A 197 14.29 -4.37 -1.97
C ARG A 197 14.01 -3.45 -3.17
N ALA A 198 12.96 -3.74 -3.94
CA ALA A 198 12.60 -3.04 -5.17
C ALA A 198 11.92 -1.66 -4.97
N SER A 199 11.52 -1.30 -3.74
CA SER A 199 10.80 -0.05 -3.46
C SER A 199 11.55 0.85 -2.49
N ASP A 200 12.04 2.00 -2.99
CA ASP A 200 12.68 3.04 -2.16
C ASP A 200 11.76 3.58 -1.04
N VAL A 201 10.44 3.46 -1.23
CA VAL A 201 9.42 3.89 -0.25
C VAL A 201 9.29 2.92 0.92
N LEU A 202 9.64 1.64 0.72
CA LEU A 202 9.55 0.58 1.72
C LEU A 202 10.92 0.22 2.32
N ARG A 203 12.01 0.39 1.57
CA ARG A 203 13.38 0.03 2.00
C ARG A 203 13.76 0.78 3.29
N GLY A 204 14.19 0.03 4.31
CA GLY A 204 14.51 0.56 5.64
C GLY A 204 13.30 1.04 6.47
N ARG A 205 12.08 0.98 5.91
CA ARG A 205 10.81 1.33 6.59
C ARG A 205 9.91 0.13 6.85
N VAL A 206 10.16 -1.00 6.20
CA VAL A 206 9.40 -2.25 6.38
C VAL A 206 10.34 -3.36 6.84
N ARG A 207 9.92 -4.11 7.86
CA ARG A 207 10.58 -5.34 8.33
C ARG A 207 9.59 -6.51 8.39
N VAL A 208 10.12 -7.72 8.39
CA VAL A 208 9.33 -8.95 8.52
C VAL A 208 9.74 -9.68 9.80
N LEU A 209 8.76 -9.96 10.65
CA LEU A 209 8.87 -10.87 11.79
C LEU A 209 8.01 -12.10 11.52
N VAL A 210 8.60 -13.30 11.60
CA VAL A 210 7.86 -14.56 11.59
C VAL A 210 7.93 -15.20 12.96
N VAL A 211 6.77 -15.50 13.54
CA VAL A 211 6.65 -16.29 14.76
C VAL A 211 6.35 -17.72 14.36
N ASP A 212 7.34 -18.58 14.54
CA ASP A 212 7.25 -20.00 14.21
C ASP A 212 6.81 -20.80 15.43
N ASN A 213 5.51 -21.14 15.47
CA ASN A 213 4.89 -21.93 16.54
C ASN A 213 5.27 -23.42 16.50
N ALA A 214 5.92 -23.89 15.42
CA ALA A 214 6.37 -25.27 15.25
C ALA A 214 7.89 -25.43 15.52
N SER A 215 8.64 -24.32 15.53
CA SER A 215 10.10 -24.28 15.72
C SER A 215 10.86 -25.18 14.71
N ASN A 216 10.40 -25.18 13.47
CA ASN A 216 10.89 -25.99 12.36
C ASN A 216 10.93 -25.22 11.01
N LEU A 217 10.87 -23.88 11.05
CA LEU A 217 11.00 -23.03 9.88
C LEU A 217 12.47 -22.71 9.59
N ASP A 218 12.99 -23.28 8.51
CA ASP A 218 14.26 -22.86 7.90
C ASP A 218 13.97 -21.84 6.78
N LEU A 219 14.54 -20.64 6.90
CA LEU A 219 14.35 -19.52 5.99
C LEU A 219 15.71 -18.95 5.57
N ALA A 220 16.25 -19.47 4.46
CA ALA A 220 17.38 -18.86 3.78
C ALA A 220 17.01 -17.44 3.29
N VAL A 221 17.74 -16.44 3.78
CA VAL A 221 17.60 -15.01 3.44
C VAL A 221 18.86 -14.46 2.75
N ALA A 222 18.68 -13.42 1.95
CA ALA A 222 19.80 -12.70 1.37
C ALA A 222 20.49 -11.83 2.43
N ALA A 223 21.78 -11.58 2.24
CA ALA A 223 22.52 -10.65 3.09
C ALA A 223 21.93 -9.23 2.95
N GLY A 224 21.44 -8.66 4.06
CA GLY A 224 20.80 -7.35 4.11
C GLY A 224 19.27 -7.38 4.20
N ASP A 225 18.63 -8.56 4.22
CA ASP A 225 17.19 -8.66 4.45
C ASP A 225 16.83 -8.40 5.92
N ASP A 226 15.93 -7.45 6.18
CA ASP A 226 15.35 -7.19 7.50
C ASP A 226 14.27 -8.25 7.86
N LEU A 227 14.67 -9.52 7.94
CA LEU A 227 13.86 -10.63 8.47
C LEU A 227 14.29 -10.96 9.91
N THR A 228 13.33 -11.34 10.75
CA THR A 228 13.60 -12.02 12.02
C THR A 228 12.64 -13.20 12.17
N VAL A 229 13.16 -14.36 12.55
CA VAL A 229 12.36 -15.55 12.89
C VAL A 229 12.47 -15.79 14.39
N VAL A 230 11.32 -15.90 15.07
CA VAL A 230 11.23 -16.15 16.51
C VAL A 230 10.60 -17.52 16.74
N PRO A 231 11.33 -18.50 17.27
CA PRO A 231 10.74 -19.76 17.67
C PRO A 231 9.77 -19.55 18.84
N ASN A 232 8.65 -20.26 18.79
CA ASN A 232 7.60 -20.24 19.79
C ASN A 232 7.07 -21.67 20.00
N ARG A 233 6.46 -21.91 21.17
CA ARG A 233 5.65 -23.11 21.37
C ARG A 233 4.33 -22.94 20.62
N ASN A 234 3.66 -24.03 20.26
CA ASN A 234 2.30 -23.94 19.74
C ASN A 234 1.34 -23.43 20.83
N LEU A 235 1.05 -22.13 20.76
CA LEU A 235 0.07 -21.41 21.58
C LEU A 235 -1.09 -20.90 20.72
N GLY A 236 -1.29 -21.52 19.55
CA GLY A 236 -2.30 -21.14 18.56
C GLY A 236 -2.03 -19.77 17.91
N GLY A 237 -3.04 -19.27 17.19
CA GLY A 237 -2.95 -18.00 16.44
C GLY A 237 -2.72 -16.81 17.36
N ALA A 238 -3.56 -16.65 18.38
CA ALA A 238 -3.49 -15.52 19.30
C ALA A 238 -2.16 -15.49 20.06
N GLY A 239 -1.67 -16.66 20.49
CA GLY A 239 -0.37 -16.78 21.16
C GLY A 239 0.81 -16.43 20.25
N GLY A 240 0.72 -16.71 18.95
CA GLY A 240 1.71 -16.29 17.95
C GLY A 240 1.70 -14.78 17.71
N PHE A 241 0.53 -14.19 17.45
CA PHE A 241 0.41 -12.74 17.27
C PHE A 241 0.80 -11.95 18.53
N ALA A 242 0.45 -12.45 19.72
CA ALA A 242 0.90 -11.89 20.99
C ALA A 242 2.43 -11.96 21.13
N ARG A 243 3.03 -13.12 20.86
CA ARG A 243 4.49 -13.29 20.88
C ARG A 243 5.20 -12.34 19.92
N GLY A 244 4.63 -12.13 18.73
CA GLY A 244 5.13 -11.18 17.73
C GLY A 244 5.07 -9.73 18.24
N LEU A 245 3.90 -9.29 18.70
CA LEU A 245 3.72 -7.93 19.25
C LEU A 245 4.63 -7.66 20.46
N MET A 246 4.78 -8.63 21.36
CA MET A 246 5.71 -8.53 22.50
C MET A 246 7.17 -8.38 22.04
N HIS A 247 7.60 -9.13 21.03
CA HIS A 247 8.95 -9.03 20.46
C HIS A 247 9.18 -7.65 19.83
N LEU A 248 8.23 -7.14 19.04
CA LEU A 248 8.33 -5.83 18.38
C LEU A 248 8.38 -4.68 19.39
N ARG A 249 7.55 -4.74 20.45
CA ARG A 249 7.57 -3.78 21.56
C ARG A 249 8.91 -3.79 22.31
N ALA A 250 9.50 -4.97 22.53
CA ALA A 250 10.81 -5.10 23.17
C ALA A 250 11.96 -4.57 22.29
N ALA A 251 11.89 -4.79 20.97
CA ALA A 251 12.89 -4.33 20.01
C ALA A 251 12.86 -2.80 19.78
N LYS A 252 11.73 -2.12 20.05
CA LYS A 252 11.53 -0.66 19.94
C LYS A 252 11.82 -0.03 18.58
N TRP A 253 12.06 -0.83 17.55
CA TRP A 253 12.22 -0.34 16.18
C TRP A 253 10.87 0.02 15.55
N ALA A 254 9.87 -0.86 15.66
CA ALA A 254 8.57 -0.64 15.03
C ALA A 254 7.83 0.56 15.62
N THR A 255 7.17 1.32 14.75
CA THR A 255 6.16 2.35 15.08
C THR A 255 4.75 1.84 14.78
N HIS A 256 4.64 0.98 13.78
CA HIS A 256 3.40 0.35 13.34
C HIS A 256 3.63 -1.16 13.20
N VAL A 257 2.59 -1.95 13.48
CA VAL A 257 2.57 -3.40 13.31
C VAL A 257 1.53 -3.74 12.24
N LEU A 258 1.84 -4.68 11.36
CA LEU A 258 0.87 -5.32 10.46
C LEU A 258 0.77 -6.79 10.85
N PHE A 259 -0.34 -7.18 11.45
CA PHE A 259 -0.72 -8.59 11.57
C PHE A 259 -1.18 -9.10 10.20
N MET A 260 -0.62 -10.23 9.79
CA MET A 260 -0.85 -10.84 8.49
C MET A 260 -0.79 -12.37 8.64
N ASP A 261 -1.67 -13.09 7.97
CA ASP A 261 -1.67 -14.56 7.94
C ASP A 261 -0.56 -15.09 7.00
N ASP A 262 -0.20 -16.37 7.17
CA ASP A 262 0.89 -16.99 6.41
C ASP A 262 0.48 -17.54 5.02
N ASP A 263 -0.81 -17.81 4.83
CA ASP A 263 -1.41 -18.38 3.61
C ASP A 263 -2.29 -17.40 2.82
N ILE A 264 -1.93 -16.11 2.86
CA ILE A 264 -2.52 -15.05 2.02
C ILE A 264 -1.68 -14.75 0.76
N SER A 265 -2.36 -14.40 -0.32
CA SER A 265 -1.77 -13.76 -1.50
C SER A 265 -1.89 -12.23 -1.37
N LEU A 266 -0.76 -11.54 -1.13
CA LEU A 266 -0.71 -10.09 -0.90
C LEU A 266 -0.73 -9.27 -2.20
N GLU A 267 -1.60 -8.26 -2.28
CA GLU A 267 -1.43 -7.16 -3.25
C GLU A 267 -0.20 -6.31 -2.86
N THR A 268 0.82 -6.30 -3.71
CA THR A 268 2.09 -5.59 -3.48
C THR A 268 1.92 -4.11 -3.17
N GLU A 269 1.00 -3.43 -3.82
CA GLU A 269 0.75 -2.01 -3.65
C GLU A 269 0.05 -1.68 -2.32
N ALA A 270 -0.52 -2.69 -1.64
CA ALA A 270 -1.14 -2.52 -0.33
C ALA A 270 -0.14 -2.00 0.72
N LEU A 271 1.12 -2.45 0.70
CA LEU A 271 2.14 -1.98 1.64
C LEU A 271 2.54 -0.52 1.38
N VAL A 272 2.67 -0.11 0.11
CA VAL A 272 2.97 1.29 -0.26
C VAL A 272 1.85 2.22 0.20
N ARG A 273 0.58 1.84 -0.11
CA ARG A 273 -0.60 2.59 0.34
C ARG A 273 -0.70 2.67 1.86
N THR A 274 -0.45 1.58 2.58
CA THR A 274 -0.47 1.55 4.06
C THR A 274 0.62 2.45 4.66
N VAL A 275 1.86 2.37 4.18
CA VAL A 275 2.96 3.23 4.66
C VAL A 275 2.69 4.71 4.38
N ALA A 276 2.16 5.03 3.20
CA ALA A 276 1.79 6.40 2.85
C ALA A 276 0.60 6.92 3.69
N LEU A 277 -0.44 6.12 3.90
CA LEU A 277 -1.57 6.49 4.76
C LEU A 277 -1.12 6.83 6.19
N PHE A 278 -0.28 5.99 6.80
CA PHE A 278 0.28 6.29 8.12
C PHE A 278 1.17 7.53 8.11
N GLY A 279 2.01 7.69 7.09
CA GLY A 279 2.95 8.82 6.99
C GLY A 279 2.25 10.18 6.94
N PHE A 280 1.04 10.24 6.39
CA PHE A 280 0.23 11.47 6.31
C PHE A 280 -1.02 11.45 7.21
N ALA A 281 -1.21 10.49 8.11
CA ALA A 281 -2.45 10.35 8.87
C ALA A 281 -2.80 11.60 9.71
N ARG A 282 -4.08 12.00 9.71
CA ARG A 282 -4.60 13.04 10.64
C ARG A 282 -4.86 12.47 12.03
N ASP A 283 -5.40 11.25 12.10
CA ASP A 283 -5.55 10.50 13.35
C ASP A 283 -4.29 9.67 13.59
N LYS A 284 -3.59 9.91 14.70
CA LYS A 284 -2.42 9.11 15.08
C LYS A 284 -2.76 7.67 15.45
N GLN A 285 -4.02 7.39 15.76
CA GLN A 285 -4.51 6.04 16.08
C GLN A 285 -5.07 5.31 14.84
N LEU A 286 -5.01 5.91 13.65
CA LEU A 286 -5.51 5.34 12.39
C LEU A 286 -5.07 3.88 12.22
N CYS A 287 -6.02 2.98 12.01
CA CYS A 287 -5.75 1.59 11.69
C CYS A 287 -6.16 1.31 10.23
N VAL A 288 -5.45 0.42 9.55
CA VAL A 288 -5.67 0.07 8.15
C VAL A 288 -5.93 -1.42 8.03
N HIS A 289 -7.07 -1.79 7.47
CA HIS A 289 -7.44 -3.16 7.18
C HIS A 289 -7.43 -3.42 5.68
N GLY A 290 -6.86 -4.57 5.29
CA GLY A 290 -6.93 -5.07 3.92
C GLY A 290 -8.21 -5.86 3.74
N ALA A 291 -9.04 -5.48 2.75
CA ALA A 291 -10.23 -6.26 2.43
C ALA A 291 -9.82 -7.62 1.85
N MET A 292 -10.53 -8.68 2.23
CA MET A 292 -10.28 -10.03 1.75
C MET A 292 -11.09 -10.30 0.49
N LEU A 293 -10.40 -10.74 -0.55
CA LEU A 293 -10.95 -11.26 -1.80
C LEU A 293 -10.83 -12.80 -1.81
N SER A 294 -11.75 -13.48 -2.47
CA SER A 294 -11.69 -14.95 -2.64
C SER A 294 -10.59 -15.34 -3.63
N GLU A 295 -9.76 -16.34 -3.31
CA GLU A 295 -8.79 -16.89 -4.28
C GLU A 295 -9.49 -17.62 -5.44
N GLU A 296 -10.64 -18.25 -5.17
CA GLU A 296 -11.47 -18.98 -6.13
C GLU A 296 -12.22 -18.05 -7.10
N ARG A 297 -12.55 -16.84 -6.64
CA ARG A 297 -13.22 -15.77 -7.38
C ARG A 297 -12.48 -14.47 -7.13
N GLN A 298 -11.33 -14.30 -7.79
CA GLN A 298 -10.36 -13.22 -7.54
C GLN A 298 -10.92 -11.78 -7.64
N TRP A 299 -12.12 -11.60 -8.19
CA TRP A 299 -12.85 -10.33 -8.28
C TRP A 299 -13.81 -10.04 -7.12
N MET A 300 -14.18 -11.06 -6.35
CA MET A 300 -15.21 -10.99 -5.31
C MET A 300 -14.60 -10.60 -3.97
N GLN A 301 -15.08 -9.48 -3.40
CA GLN A 301 -14.78 -9.13 -2.01
C GLN A 301 -15.61 -10.02 -1.07
N PHE A 302 -14.93 -10.84 -0.26
CA PHE A 302 -15.58 -11.67 0.76
C PHE A 302 -15.92 -10.86 2.01
N GLU A 303 -14.98 -10.02 2.48
CA GLU A 303 -15.15 -9.17 3.65
C GLU A 303 -14.25 -7.92 3.58
N ALA A 304 -14.80 -6.76 3.90
CA ALA A 304 -14.05 -5.49 4.05
C ALA A 304 -13.92 -5.04 5.52
N GLY A 305 -14.13 -5.94 6.48
CA GLY A 305 -14.15 -5.70 7.93
C GLY A 305 -15.53 -5.96 8.56
N SER A 306 -15.60 -6.06 9.89
CA SER A 306 -16.75 -6.66 10.58
C SER A 306 -17.46 -5.76 11.60
N LYS A 307 -18.69 -6.17 11.97
CA LYS A 307 -19.45 -5.69 13.14
C LYS A 307 -19.59 -6.78 14.19
N TYR A 308 -19.81 -6.32 15.42
CA TYR A 308 -20.28 -7.13 16.53
C TYR A 308 -21.70 -6.70 16.92
N LEU A 309 -22.65 -7.64 16.93
CA LEU A 309 -24.03 -7.44 17.35
C LEU A 309 -24.24 -7.91 18.79
N TRP A 310 -24.29 -6.96 19.72
CA TRP A 310 -24.56 -7.23 21.13
C TRP A 310 -25.89 -7.98 21.32
N ARG A 311 -25.90 -9.02 22.17
CA ARG A 311 -27.05 -9.90 22.46
C ARG A 311 -27.61 -10.66 21.24
N SER A 312 -26.83 -10.90 20.20
CA SER A 312 -27.18 -11.83 19.11
C SER A 312 -26.64 -13.24 19.36
N LEU A 313 -27.38 -14.27 18.95
CA LEU A 313 -26.90 -15.67 18.92
C LEU A 313 -25.72 -15.86 17.96
N TYR A 314 -25.65 -15.04 16.91
CA TYR A 314 -24.53 -14.97 15.98
C TYR A 314 -24.02 -13.52 15.98
N PRO A 315 -23.11 -13.13 16.89
CA PRO A 315 -22.74 -11.73 17.05
C PRO A 315 -21.85 -11.18 15.93
N LEU A 316 -21.06 -12.04 15.27
CA LEU A 316 -20.12 -11.62 14.23
C LEU A 316 -20.84 -11.38 12.89
N ARG A 317 -20.52 -10.26 12.22
CA ARG A 317 -21.10 -9.86 10.93
C ARG A 317 -20.06 -9.19 10.04
N ALA A 318 -19.56 -9.93 9.06
CA ALA A 318 -18.79 -9.38 7.95
C ALA A 318 -19.57 -8.26 7.23
N LEU A 319 -18.86 -7.26 6.69
CA LEU A 319 -19.43 -6.16 5.92
C LEU A 319 -18.76 -6.01 4.56
N GLY A 320 -19.53 -5.64 3.53
CA GLY A 320 -18.99 -5.51 2.17
C GLY A 320 -18.64 -6.88 1.62
N GLN A 321 -19.62 -7.77 1.64
CA GLN A 321 -19.53 -9.10 1.06
C GLN A 321 -20.15 -9.05 -0.33
N GLU A 322 -19.70 -9.93 -1.22
CA GLU A 322 -20.26 -10.14 -2.56
C GLU A 322 -20.19 -8.89 -3.49
N ASP A 323 -19.42 -7.86 -3.12
CA ASP A 323 -19.07 -6.74 -4.00
C ASP A 323 -18.14 -7.27 -5.12
N ASP A 324 -18.56 -7.22 -6.39
CA ASP A 324 -17.69 -7.47 -7.55
C ASP A 324 -16.81 -6.24 -7.81
N LEU A 325 -15.54 -6.32 -7.43
CA LEU A 325 -14.61 -5.20 -7.50
C LEU A 325 -14.16 -4.84 -8.92
N ARG A 326 -14.59 -5.59 -9.94
CA ARG A 326 -14.44 -5.19 -11.35
C ARG A 326 -15.46 -4.13 -11.74
N GLU A 327 -16.57 -4.04 -11.03
CA GLU A 327 -17.63 -3.08 -11.36
C GLU A 327 -17.15 -1.65 -11.14
N ARG A 328 -17.03 -0.91 -12.26
CA ARG A 328 -16.66 0.51 -12.31
C ARG A 328 -17.42 1.36 -11.29
N ARG A 329 -18.72 1.10 -11.08
CA ARG A 329 -19.58 1.84 -10.13
C ARG A 329 -19.10 1.75 -8.68
N LEU A 330 -18.39 0.70 -8.30
CA LEU A 330 -17.81 0.53 -6.96
C LEU A 330 -16.45 1.21 -6.85
N ALA A 331 -15.65 1.14 -7.91
CA ALA A 331 -14.34 1.81 -8.00
C ALA A 331 -14.46 3.34 -7.91
N VAL A 332 -15.36 3.97 -8.70
CA VAL A 332 -15.47 5.44 -8.79
C VAL A 332 -16.37 6.08 -7.72
N ARG A 333 -16.69 5.34 -6.64
CA ARG A 333 -17.57 5.78 -5.55
C ARG A 333 -16.77 6.30 -4.35
N ASP A 334 -16.78 7.61 -4.12
CA ASP A 334 -16.31 8.21 -2.86
C ASP A 334 -17.29 7.91 -1.70
N ALA A 335 -17.26 6.67 -1.23
CA ALA A 335 -17.96 6.25 -0.03
C ALA A 335 -17.22 6.76 1.21
N ARG A 336 -17.97 7.36 2.15
CA ARG A 336 -17.43 7.63 3.50
C ARG A 336 -16.96 6.35 4.16
N GLU A 337 -15.99 6.52 5.05
CA GLU A 337 -15.34 5.44 5.78
C GLU A 337 -16.38 4.76 6.68
N ARG A 338 -16.58 3.46 6.46
CA ARG A 338 -17.54 2.66 7.23
C ARG A 338 -16.90 2.30 8.56
N ARG A 339 -17.63 2.49 9.66
CA ARG A 339 -17.18 2.07 10.99
C ARG A 339 -17.24 0.56 11.11
N PHE A 340 -16.15 -0.02 11.60
CA PHE A 340 -16.03 -1.43 11.97
C PHE A 340 -16.04 -1.57 13.49
N ALA A 341 -16.39 -2.76 13.98
CA ALA A 341 -16.24 -3.14 15.38
C ALA A 341 -14.89 -3.82 15.61
N TYR A 342 -14.42 -4.58 14.63
CA TYR A 342 -13.10 -5.19 14.58
C TYR A 342 -12.72 -5.47 13.12
N SER A 343 -11.45 -5.81 12.90
CA SER A 343 -10.93 -6.32 11.64
C SER A 343 -10.09 -7.57 11.90
N ALA A 344 -10.25 -8.57 11.04
CA ALA A 344 -9.52 -9.82 11.16
C ALA A 344 -8.04 -9.67 10.78
N TRP A 345 -7.22 -10.60 11.24
CA TRP A 345 -5.75 -10.45 11.26
C TRP A 345 -5.02 -10.96 10.01
N TRP A 346 -5.74 -11.37 8.95
CA TRP A 346 -5.16 -11.60 7.63
C TRP A 346 -4.43 -10.38 7.06
N TYR A 347 -4.91 -9.17 7.38
CA TYR A 347 -4.25 -7.88 7.14
C TYR A 347 -4.86 -6.82 8.06
N THR A 348 -4.29 -6.61 9.24
CA THR A 348 -4.66 -5.50 10.13
C THR A 348 -3.40 -4.77 10.58
N ALA A 349 -3.23 -3.53 10.09
CA ALA A 349 -2.13 -2.65 10.43
C ALA A 349 -2.56 -1.56 11.41
N PHE A 350 -1.75 -1.29 12.45
CA PHE A 350 -2.05 -0.35 13.52
C PHE A 350 -0.78 0.24 14.15
N PRO A 351 -0.85 1.43 14.79
CA PRO A 351 0.25 1.99 15.58
C PRO A 351 0.56 1.10 16.79
N ILE A 352 1.84 0.80 17.04
CA ILE A 352 2.25 -0.16 18.09
C ILE A 352 1.91 0.32 19.52
N ASP A 353 1.70 1.62 19.68
CA ASP A 353 1.36 2.33 20.90
C ASP A 353 -0.15 2.57 21.08
N ILE A 354 -1.01 2.05 20.19
CA ILE A 354 -2.48 2.17 20.30
C ILE A 354 -3.03 1.60 21.63
N THR A 355 -2.32 0.63 22.21
CA THR A 355 -2.51 0.11 23.57
C THR A 355 -1.18 -0.45 24.10
N SER A 356 -1.06 -0.61 25.42
CA SER A 356 -0.06 -1.46 26.06
C SER A 356 -0.45 -2.95 26.08
N ASP A 357 -1.72 -3.26 25.87
CA ASP A 357 -2.28 -4.60 26.05
C ASP A 357 -1.82 -5.56 24.94
N ASN A 358 -1.76 -6.85 25.26
CA ASN A 358 -1.51 -7.92 24.28
C ASN A 358 -2.86 -8.57 23.89
N PRO A 359 -2.92 -9.31 22.77
CA PRO A 359 -4.02 -10.23 22.47
C PRO A 359 -4.41 -11.09 23.68
N LEU A 360 -5.70 -11.44 23.77
CA LEU A 360 -6.18 -12.34 24.81
C LEU A 360 -5.46 -13.70 24.72
N PRO A 361 -5.08 -14.32 25.86
CA PRO A 361 -4.36 -15.59 25.89
C PRO A 361 -5.30 -16.79 25.67
N ILE A 362 -5.99 -16.79 24.53
CA ILE A 362 -6.78 -17.91 24.01
C ILE A 362 -5.99 -18.64 22.92
N PHE A 363 -6.44 -19.81 22.47
CA PHE A 363 -5.72 -20.55 21.43
C PHE A 363 -6.02 -20.00 20.03
N VAL A 364 -7.30 -19.87 19.66
CA VAL A 364 -7.72 -19.41 18.33
C VAL A 364 -9.14 -18.86 18.37
N ARG A 365 -9.44 -17.90 17.48
CA ARG A 365 -10.74 -17.24 17.21
C ARG A 365 -11.24 -16.32 18.33
N GLY A 366 -11.50 -15.06 17.99
CA GLY A 366 -12.09 -14.05 18.89
C GLY A 366 -11.07 -13.15 19.57
N ASP A 367 -9.78 -13.43 19.38
CA ASP A 367 -8.64 -12.60 19.72
C ASP A 367 -8.61 -11.31 18.88
N ASP A 368 -8.85 -11.45 17.57
CA ASP A 368 -9.08 -10.36 16.63
C ASP A 368 -10.32 -9.53 16.97
N VAL A 369 -11.43 -10.21 17.31
CA VAL A 369 -12.69 -9.57 17.74
C VAL A 369 -12.47 -8.74 19.01
N ALA A 370 -11.84 -9.32 20.04
CA ALA A 370 -11.62 -8.65 21.32
C ALA A 370 -10.67 -7.45 21.16
N PHE A 371 -9.51 -7.64 20.54
CA PHE A 371 -8.54 -6.56 20.33
C PHE A 371 -9.11 -5.44 19.44
N GLY A 372 -9.93 -5.80 18.45
CA GLY A 372 -10.64 -4.84 17.62
C GLY A 372 -11.67 -4.02 18.39
N LEU A 373 -12.51 -4.68 19.19
CA LEU A 373 -13.51 -4.01 20.03
C LEU A 373 -12.89 -3.08 21.07
N MET A 374 -11.74 -3.46 21.65
CA MET A 374 -11.07 -2.70 22.70
C MET A 374 -10.17 -1.57 22.16
N HIS A 375 -9.53 -1.76 21.01
CA HIS A 375 -8.44 -0.87 20.56
C HIS A 375 -8.57 -0.40 19.11
N THR A 376 -8.54 -1.29 18.11
CA THR A 376 -8.33 -0.89 16.70
C THR A 376 -9.60 -0.51 15.95
N GLY A 377 -10.72 -1.20 16.18
CA GLY A 377 -11.89 -1.18 15.28
C GLY A 377 -12.51 0.20 15.07
N ARG A 378 -12.50 1.05 16.10
CA ARG A 378 -12.99 2.43 16.03
C ARG A 378 -12.16 3.35 15.13
N HIS A 379 -10.90 2.99 14.87
CA HIS A 379 -9.95 3.71 14.01
C HIS A 379 -9.69 3.00 12.68
N THR A 380 -10.16 1.75 12.51
CA THR A 380 -9.94 0.97 11.30
C THR A 380 -10.66 1.58 10.10
N VAL A 381 -9.91 1.79 9.02
CA VAL A 381 -10.41 2.08 7.68
C VAL A 381 -9.94 1.00 6.70
N THR A 382 -10.64 0.89 5.58
CA THR A 382 -10.12 0.23 4.37
C THR A 382 -9.71 1.28 3.33
N LEU A 383 -9.02 0.85 2.28
CA LEU A 383 -8.84 1.62 1.04
C LEU A 383 -8.77 0.62 -0.11
N ASN A 384 -9.40 0.91 -1.26
CA ASN A 384 -9.29 -0.01 -2.41
C ASN A 384 -7.82 -0.16 -2.83
N GLY A 385 -7.42 -1.37 -3.23
CA GLY A 385 -6.01 -1.71 -3.48
C GLY A 385 -5.17 -1.93 -2.22
N ILE A 386 -5.76 -1.82 -1.02
CA ILE A 386 -5.26 -2.49 0.19
C ILE A 386 -6.12 -3.73 0.37
N VAL A 387 -5.65 -4.85 -0.18
CA VAL A 387 -6.38 -6.12 -0.22
C VAL A 387 -5.44 -7.31 -0.03
N VAL A 388 -6.02 -8.44 0.31
CA VAL A 388 -5.38 -9.76 0.21
C VAL A 388 -6.36 -10.71 -0.49
N TRP A 389 -5.84 -11.68 -1.23
CA TRP A 389 -6.62 -12.87 -1.59
C TRP A 389 -6.31 -13.98 -0.58
N HIS A 390 -7.33 -14.74 -0.22
CA HIS A 390 -7.23 -15.86 0.70
C HIS A 390 -8.33 -16.89 0.38
N ALA A 391 -8.04 -18.18 0.53
CA ALA A 391 -8.99 -19.26 0.31
C ALA A 391 -10.23 -19.17 1.23
N ASP A 392 -11.40 -19.59 0.76
CA ASP A 392 -12.66 -19.42 1.49
C ASP A 392 -12.64 -20.10 2.89
N PHE A 393 -13.04 -19.35 3.94
CA PHE A 393 -13.22 -19.90 5.28
C PHE A 393 -14.25 -21.04 5.34
N HIS A 394 -15.17 -21.15 4.39
CA HIS A 394 -16.07 -22.30 4.30
C HIS A 394 -15.31 -23.62 4.03
N LEU A 395 -14.16 -23.58 3.35
CA LEU A 395 -13.26 -24.73 3.21
C LEU A 395 -12.47 -24.99 4.51
N LYS A 396 -12.17 -23.94 5.29
CA LYS A 396 -11.45 -23.99 6.59
C LYS A 396 -12.36 -24.21 7.82
N ASN A 397 -13.68 -24.36 7.67
CA ASN A 397 -14.65 -24.49 8.76
C ASN A 397 -15.12 -25.93 9.01
N ASN A 398 -14.35 -26.92 8.57
CA ASN A 398 -14.52 -28.32 8.99
C ASN A 398 -13.89 -28.50 10.39
N PRO A 399 -14.50 -29.20 11.36
CA PRO A 399 -13.87 -29.43 12.67
C PRO A 399 -12.49 -30.11 12.60
N SER A 400 -12.22 -30.80 11.49
CA SER A 400 -10.94 -31.45 11.15
C SER A 400 -9.81 -30.50 10.70
N SER A 401 -10.07 -29.20 10.53
CA SER A 401 -9.08 -28.19 10.12
C SER A 401 -8.70 -27.19 11.24
N LEU A 402 -8.80 -27.64 12.49
CA LEU A 402 -8.35 -26.96 13.71
C LEU A 402 -6.92 -27.37 14.10
#